data_AF-A0A9E3JZV1-F1
#
_entry.id   AF-A0A9E3JZV1-F1
#
_cell.length_a   1.000
_cell.length_b   1.000
_cell.length_c   1.000
_cell.angle_alpha   90.00
_cell.angle_beta   90.00
_cell.angle_gamma   90.00
#
_symmetry.space_group_name_H-M   'P 1'
#
loop_
_entity.id
_entity.type
_entity.pdbx_description
1 polymer ?
#
loop_
_entity_poly.entity_id
_entity_poly.type
_entity_poly.pdbx_seq_one_letter_code
_entity_poly.pdbx_strand_id
1 'polypeptide(L)'
;MKFLYVNILAALLLCGTGPAHAQLGLPQLPLPGRIGLPGLGQLDGLRRPVERLLDRAPLPDLGSLRVTTVRQLLRDHPDVLEPDPHGEPALRGEVLAWGPSDAALRAAREAGAVVVRDEA
;
A
#
# COMPACT_ATOMS: atom_id res chain seq x y z
N MET A 1 -3.27 42.55 19.87
CA MET A 1 -3.16 41.16 20.41
C MET A 1 -3.88 40.09 19.57
N LYS A 2 -4.22 40.35 18.29
CA LYS A 2 -4.92 39.40 17.39
C LYS A 2 -4.03 38.71 16.34
N PHE A 3 -2.76 39.12 16.23
CA PHE A 3 -1.80 38.57 15.25
C PHE A 3 -0.94 37.42 15.78
N LEU A 4 -1.00 37.10 17.07
CA LEU A 4 -0.14 36.05 17.66
C LEU A 4 -0.76 34.64 17.55
N TYR A 5 -2.09 34.54 17.46
CA TYR A 5 -2.80 33.25 17.40
C TYR A 5 -2.76 32.58 16.02
N VAL A 6 -2.61 33.35 14.94
CA VAL A 6 -2.58 32.83 13.57
C VAL A 6 -1.31 32.00 13.32
N ASN A 7 -0.18 32.36 13.94
CA ASN A 7 1.08 31.64 13.77
C ASN A 7 1.14 30.32 14.57
N ILE A 8 0.38 30.18 15.66
CA ILE A 8 0.34 28.92 16.43
C ILE A 8 -0.52 27.87 15.71
N LEU A 9 -1.57 28.31 14.99
CA LEU A 9 -2.43 27.40 14.22
C LEU A 9 -1.69 26.80 13.01
N ALA A 10 -0.76 27.54 12.40
CA ALA A 10 0.04 27.06 11.27
C ALA A 10 1.10 26.00 11.67
N ALA A 11 1.57 26.03 12.92
CA ALA A 11 2.56 25.06 13.41
C ALA A 11 1.95 23.70 13.77
N LEU A 12 0.65 23.63 14.10
CA LEU A 12 0.00 22.37 14.46
C LEU A 12 -0.37 21.51 13.24
N LEU A 13 -0.45 22.11 12.05
CA LEU A 13 -0.77 21.39 10.80
C LEU A 13 0.41 20.58 10.23
N LEU A 14 1.60 20.69 10.81
CA LEU A 14 2.83 20.09 10.28
C LEU A 14 3.19 18.71 10.87
N CYS A 15 2.41 18.17 11.81
CA CYS A 15 2.73 16.93 12.54
C CYS A 15 2.07 15.65 11.99
N GLY A 16 1.57 15.65 10.75
CA GLY A 16 0.80 14.53 10.20
C GLY A 16 1.54 13.56 9.28
N THR A 17 2.79 13.81 8.88
CA THR A 17 3.52 12.97 7.92
C THR A 17 4.27 11.83 8.62
N GLY A 18 3.54 10.98 9.33
CA GLY A 18 4.07 9.69 9.75
C GLY A 18 4.28 8.79 8.53
N PRO A 19 5.36 7.99 8.46
CA PRO A 19 5.51 7.01 7.40
C PRO A 19 4.34 6.01 7.48
N ALA A 20 3.47 6.04 6.46
CA ALA A 20 2.49 5.00 6.25
C ALA A 20 3.27 3.73 5.87
N HIS A 21 3.62 2.93 6.87
CA HIS A 21 4.14 1.59 6.68
C HIS A 21 3.02 0.75 6.08
N ALA A 22 2.95 0.71 4.75
CA ALA A 22 2.18 -0.30 4.03
C ALA A 22 2.73 -1.66 4.46
N GLN A 23 1.95 -2.39 5.26
CA GLN A 23 2.29 -3.75 5.64
C GLN A 23 2.30 -4.60 4.37
N LEU A 24 3.49 -4.95 3.91
CA LEU A 24 3.70 -5.96 2.88
C LEU A 24 3.13 -7.28 3.41
N GLY A 25 1.95 -7.65 2.92
CA GLY A 25 1.46 -9.02 3.02
C GLY A 25 2.42 -9.91 2.26
N LEU A 26 3.34 -10.56 2.97
CA LEU A 26 4.25 -11.52 2.38
C LEU A 26 3.41 -12.65 1.75
N PRO A 27 3.70 -13.05 0.49
CA PRO A 27 3.05 -14.22 -0.08
C PRO A 27 3.30 -15.44 0.81
N GLN A 28 2.25 -16.20 1.11
CA GLN A 28 2.38 -17.43 1.88
C GLN A 28 3.18 -18.44 1.05
N LEU A 29 4.47 -18.56 1.33
CA LEU A 29 5.26 -19.66 0.79
C LEU A 29 4.71 -20.98 1.35
N PRO A 30 4.43 -21.99 0.50
CA PRO A 30 4.12 -23.32 0.97
C PRO A 30 5.36 -23.91 1.64
N LEU A 31 5.50 -23.66 2.93
CA LEU A 31 6.51 -24.30 3.76
C LEU A 31 6.03 -25.74 4.04
N PRO A 32 6.87 -26.76 3.78
CA PRO A 32 6.50 -28.14 4.06
C PRO A 32 6.20 -28.32 5.56
N GLY A 33 4.92 -28.58 5.85
CA GLY A 33 4.40 -29.37 6.96
C GLY A 33 4.87 -29.04 8.39
N ARG A 34 3.98 -28.36 9.14
CA ARG A 34 3.73 -28.55 10.59
C ARG A 34 4.94 -28.84 11.49
N ILE A 35 5.40 -27.81 12.20
CA ILE A 35 5.94 -27.98 13.56
C ILE A 35 5.28 -26.91 14.42
N GLY A 36 4.39 -27.36 15.32
CA GLY A 36 3.69 -26.49 16.26
C GLY A 36 4.66 -25.78 17.19
N LEU A 37 4.31 -24.56 17.61
CA LEU A 37 5.07 -23.81 18.60
C LEU A 37 5.07 -24.59 19.92
N PRO A 38 6.23 -24.75 20.56
CA PRO A 38 6.59 -23.74 21.55
C PRO A 38 8.09 -23.44 21.61
N GLY A 39 8.43 -22.15 21.61
CA GLY A 39 9.72 -21.69 22.13
C GLY A 39 10.61 -21.01 21.08
N LEU A 40 11.19 -19.92 21.54
CA LEU A 40 12.08 -18.96 20.88
C LEU A 40 13.30 -19.54 20.13
N GLY A 41 13.49 -20.87 20.08
CA GLY A 41 14.57 -21.55 19.34
C GLY A 41 14.28 -21.81 17.85
N GLN A 42 13.04 -21.61 17.39
CA GLN A 42 12.68 -21.81 15.97
C GLN A 42 13.15 -20.67 15.06
N LEU A 43 13.42 -19.48 15.63
CA LEU A 43 14.04 -18.37 14.90
C LEU A 43 15.51 -18.68 14.54
N ASP A 44 16.25 -19.35 15.42
CA ASP A 44 17.63 -19.79 15.14
C ASP A 44 17.69 -20.82 14.00
N GLY A 45 16.67 -21.68 13.90
CA GLY A 45 16.52 -22.65 12.81
C GLY A 45 16.23 -22.01 11.45
N LEU A 46 15.57 -20.83 11.43
CA LEU A 46 15.33 -20.02 10.23
C LEU A 46 16.53 -19.14 9.88
N ARG A 47 17.39 -18.82 10.86
CA ARG A 47 18.56 -17.96 10.69
C ARG A 47 19.54 -18.50 9.66
N ARG A 48 19.98 -19.76 9.80
CA ARG A 48 20.97 -20.36 8.87
C ARG A 48 20.44 -20.54 7.44
N PRO A 49 19.17 -20.91 7.20
CA PRO A 49 18.58 -20.88 5.86
C PRO A 49 18.52 -19.48 5.25
N VAL A 50 18.14 -18.46 6.04
CA VAL A 50 18.09 -17.06 5.58
C VAL A 50 19.48 -16.54 5.27
N GLU A 51 20.46 -16.74 6.15
CA GLU A 51 21.87 -16.39 5.92
C GLU A 51 22.40 -17.04 4.64
N ARG A 52 22.17 -18.34 4.44
CA ARG A 52 22.55 -19.04 3.20
C ARG A 52 21.83 -18.53 1.94
N LEU A 53 20.63 -17.97 2.05
CA LEU A 53 19.92 -17.36 0.93
C LEU A 53 20.52 -15.99 0.59
N LEU A 54 20.80 -15.19 1.62
CA LEU A 54 21.47 -13.90 1.49
C LEU A 54 22.89 -14.04 0.93
N ASP A 55 23.61 -15.11 1.29
CA ASP A 55 24.98 -15.38 0.82
C ASP A 55 25.03 -15.89 -0.63
N ARG A 56 23.94 -16.45 -1.16
CA ARG A 56 23.93 -17.14 -2.46
C ARG A 56 23.54 -16.26 -3.64
N ALA A 57 22.93 -15.11 -3.39
CA ALA A 57 22.56 -14.19 -4.46
C ALA A 57 22.50 -12.76 -3.94
N PRO A 58 22.92 -11.75 -4.72
CA PRO A 58 22.50 -10.39 -4.44
C PRO A 58 20.97 -10.38 -4.46
N LEU A 59 20.36 -10.05 -3.31
CA LEU A 59 18.91 -9.84 -3.27
C LEU A 59 18.56 -8.77 -4.31
N PRO A 60 17.53 -9.00 -5.14
CA PRO A 60 17.14 -7.99 -6.09
C PRO A 60 16.72 -6.72 -5.36
N ASP A 61 17.10 -5.57 -5.91
CA ASP A 61 16.63 -4.29 -5.39
C ASP A 61 15.13 -4.16 -5.65
N LEU A 62 14.34 -4.44 -4.60
CA LEU A 62 12.87 -4.39 -4.64
C LEU A 62 12.36 -3.00 -5.02
N GLY A 63 13.12 -1.93 -4.71
CA GLY A 63 12.77 -0.57 -5.09
C GLY A 63 12.85 -0.39 -6.60
N SER A 64 13.98 -0.74 -7.20
CA SER A 64 14.15 -0.70 -8.67
C SER A 64 13.17 -1.62 -9.40
N LEU A 65 12.90 -2.82 -8.86
CA LEU A 65 11.91 -3.73 -9.42
C LEU A 65 10.50 -3.13 -9.39
N ARG A 66 10.09 -2.54 -8.27
CA ARG A 66 8.78 -1.88 -8.14
C ARG A 66 8.65 -0.75 -9.15
N VAL A 67 9.62 0.15 -9.20
CA VAL A 67 9.60 1.31 -10.12
C VAL A 67 9.49 0.85 -11.58
N THR A 68 10.24 -0.19 -11.95
CA THR A 68 10.18 -0.77 -13.31
C THR A 68 8.80 -1.37 -13.58
N THR A 69 8.24 -2.10 -12.63
CA THR A 69 6.93 -2.73 -12.73
C THR A 69 5.82 -1.69 -12.88
N VAL A 70 5.82 -0.63 -12.07
CA VAL A 70 4.84 0.46 -12.15
C VAL A 70 4.87 1.15 -13.52
N ARG A 71 6.08 1.49 -14.00
CA ARG A 71 6.24 2.09 -15.34
C ARG A 71 5.74 1.18 -16.44
N GLN A 72 5.96 -0.12 -16.30
CA GLN A 72 5.48 -1.10 -17.26
C GLN A 72 3.95 -1.19 -17.25
N LEU A 73 3.31 -1.31 -16.08
CA LEU A 73 1.85 -1.38 -15.95
C LEU A 73 1.16 -0.17 -16.57
N LEU A 74 1.63 1.04 -16.27
CA LEU A 74 1.07 2.28 -16.80
C LEU A 74 1.23 2.40 -18.33
N ARG A 75 2.33 1.88 -18.87
CA ARG A 75 2.59 1.91 -20.32
C ARG A 75 1.80 0.84 -21.07
N ASP A 76 1.69 -0.35 -20.50
CA ASP A 76 1.11 -1.51 -21.16
C ASP A 76 -0.45 -1.52 -21.04
N HIS A 77 -1.02 -0.82 -20.05
CA HIS A 77 -2.47 -0.74 -19.80
C HIS A 77 -3.01 0.70 -19.63
N PRO A 78 -2.75 1.64 -20.55
CA PRO A 78 -3.12 3.05 -20.39
C PRO A 78 -4.65 3.31 -20.50
N ASP A 79 -5.37 2.35 -21.07
CA ASP A 79 -6.83 2.35 -21.21
C ASP A 79 -7.55 2.11 -19.88
N VAL A 80 -6.96 1.29 -18.99
CA VAL A 80 -7.55 0.94 -17.69
C VAL A 80 -6.84 1.64 -16.52
N LEU A 81 -5.55 1.94 -16.65
CA LEU A 81 -4.75 2.54 -15.57
C LEU A 81 -4.36 3.99 -15.89
N GLU A 82 -4.26 4.78 -14.82
CA GLU A 82 -3.71 6.13 -14.85
C GLU A 82 -2.78 6.38 -13.66
N PRO A 83 -1.77 7.26 -13.81
CA PRO A 83 -0.94 7.64 -12.68
C PRO A 83 -1.73 8.51 -11.71
N ASP A 84 -1.64 8.20 -10.42
CA ASP A 84 -2.10 9.07 -9.35
C ASP A 84 -1.12 10.27 -9.17
N PRO A 85 -1.41 11.23 -8.26
CA PRO A 85 -0.50 12.35 -7.99
C PRO A 85 0.90 11.95 -7.51
N HIS A 86 1.08 10.71 -7.01
CA HIS A 86 2.35 10.14 -6.59
C HIS A 86 3.04 9.31 -7.70
N GLY A 87 2.41 9.15 -8.86
CA GLY A 87 2.89 8.35 -9.99
C GLY A 87 2.65 6.84 -9.84
N GLU A 88 1.82 6.43 -8.88
CA GLU A 88 1.41 5.03 -8.68
C GLU A 88 0.19 4.71 -9.57
N PRO A 89 0.00 3.44 -9.96
CA PRO A 89 -1.11 3.07 -10.84
C PRO A 89 -2.46 3.07 -10.09
N ALA A 90 -3.41 3.83 -10.61
CA ALA A 90 -4.81 3.86 -10.19
C ALA A 90 -5.73 3.42 -11.33
N LEU A 91 -6.92 2.90 -11.01
CA LEU A 91 -7.94 2.59 -12.01
C LEU A 91 -8.52 3.88 -12.59
N ARG A 92 -8.54 3.98 -13.92
CA ARG A 92 -9.01 5.16 -14.64
C ARG A 92 -10.50 5.38 -14.40
N GLY A 93 -10.84 6.54 -13.85
CA GLY A 93 -12.24 6.94 -13.63
C GLY A 93 -12.99 6.14 -12.58
N GLU A 94 -12.29 5.32 -11.79
CA GLU A 94 -12.87 4.56 -10.67
C GLU A 94 -12.34 5.09 -9.34
N VAL A 95 -13.21 5.11 -8.33
CA VAL A 95 -12.85 5.50 -6.97
C VAL A 95 -13.32 4.42 -6.01
N LEU A 96 -12.43 3.98 -5.13
CA LEU A 96 -12.76 3.06 -4.05
C LEU A 96 -13.39 3.83 -2.89
N ALA A 97 -14.60 3.43 -2.49
CA ALA A 97 -15.28 3.94 -1.32
C ALA A 97 -15.32 2.87 -0.22
N TRP A 98 -14.68 3.12 0.92
CA TRP A 98 -14.68 2.21 2.06
C TRP A 98 -15.72 2.61 3.10
N GLY A 99 -16.66 1.71 3.41
CA GLY A 99 -17.76 1.97 4.34
C GLY A 99 -18.58 3.24 4.01
N PRO A 100 -18.97 3.47 2.74
CA PRO A 100 -19.70 4.68 2.38
C PRO A 100 -21.07 4.70 3.06
N SER A 101 -21.50 5.88 3.51
CA SER A 101 -22.89 6.06 3.97
C SER A 101 -23.85 6.09 2.78
N ASP A 102 -25.12 5.74 3.01
CA ASP A 102 -26.15 5.86 1.96
C ASP A 102 -26.26 7.28 1.40
N ALA A 103 -26.02 8.29 2.24
CA ALA A 103 -26.00 9.68 1.80
C ALA A 103 -24.84 9.96 0.85
N ALA A 104 -23.64 9.43 1.12
CA ALA A 104 -22.49 9.55 0.24
C ALA A 104 -22.71 8.82 -1.10
N LEU A 105 -23.30 7.61 -1.06
CA LEU A 105 -23.64 6.88 -2.28
C LEU A 105 -24.70 7.60 -3.13
N ARG A 106 -25.71 8.22 -2.51
CA ARG A 106 -26.68 9.05 -3.23
C ARG A 106 -26.02 10.27 -3.88
N ALA A 107 -25.20 11.00 -3.14
CA ALA A 107 -24.48 12.16 -3.67
C ALA A 107 -23.55 11.78 -4.83
N ALA A 108 -22.86 10.65 -4.75
CA ALA A 108 -22.03 10.13 -5.83
C ALA A 108 -22.86 9.84 -7.09
N ARG A 109 -24.05 9.22 -6.95
CA ARG A 109 -24.96 8.98 -8.08
C ARG A 109 -25.49 10.27 -8.69
N GLU A 110 -25.83 11.26 -7.86
CA GLU A 110 -26.24 12.60 -8.33
C GLU A 110 -25.12 13.32 -9.08
N ALA A 111 -23.86 13.08 -8.71
CA ALA A 111 -22.68 13.55 -9.42
C ALA A 111 -22.36 12.74 -10.70
N GLY A 112 -23.18 11.74 -11.04
CA GLY A 112 -23.03 10.92 -12.24
C GLY A 112 -22.16 9.67 -12.07
N ALA A 113 -21.72 9.36 -10.84
CA ALA A 113 -20.99 8.13 -10.57
C ALA A 113 -21.93 6.91 -10.56
N VAL A 114 -21.38 5.74 -10.89
CA VAL A 114 -22.09 4.46 -10.85
C VAL A 114 -21.27 3.46 -10.04
N VAL A 115 -21.95 2.50 -9.41
CA VAL A 115 -21.26 1.39 -8.73
C VAL A 115 -20.87 0.38 -9.80
N VAL A 116 -19.57 0.28 -10.07
CA VAL A 116 -19.00 -0.68 -11.03
C VAL A 116 -18.70 -2.04 -10.39
N ARG A 117 -18.42 -2.05 -9.09
CA ARG A 117 -18.16 -3.26 -8.30
C ARG A 117 -18.53 -3.04 -6.84
N ASP A 118 -18.99 -4.11 -6.19
CA ASP A 118 -19.25 -4.17 -4.75
C ASP A 118 -18.58 -5.44 -4.19
N GLU A 119 -17.72 -5.28 -3.19
CA GLU A 119 -16.98 -6.36 -2.52
C GLU A 119 -17.29 -6.26 -1.02
N ALA A 120 -18.36 -6.94 -0.60
CA ALA A 120 -18.87 -6.99 0.78
C ALA A 120 -18.39 -8.21 1.57
#